data_AF-A0A1Q7KRB9-F1
#
_entry.id   AF-A0A1Q7KRB9-F1
#
_cell.length_a   1.000
_cell.length_b   1.000
_cell.length_c   1.000
_cell.angle_alpha   90.00
_cell.angle_beta   90.00
_cell.angle_gamma   90.00
#
_symmetry.space_group_name_H-M   'P 1'
#
loop_
_entity.id
_entity.type
_entity.pdbx_description
1 polymer ?
#
loop_
_entity_poly.entity_id
_entity_poly.type
_entity_poly.pdbx_seq_one_letter_code
_entity_poly.pdbx_strand_id
1 'polypeptide(L)'
;MNAFDSLITSCNDVAVPDRNLRIVRFIGSTPSTAYCDVCRLAFRTRQEFLLDADKAKQQLQSDFNKHECRPEEGAVKDALDHIR
;
A
#
# COMPACT_ATOMS: atom_id res chain seq x y z
N MET A 1 -26.23 -12.68 -37.12
CA MET A 1 -24.85 -12.27 -36.78
C MET A 1 -24.94 -11.10 -35.81
N ASN A 2 -24.30 -11.27 -34.64
CA ASN A 2 -23.72 -10.29 -33.72
C ASN A 2 -24.65 -9.30 -33.00
N ALA A 3 -24.72 -9.40 -31.65
CA ALA A 3 -24.73 -8.26 -30.73
C ALA A 3 -24.93 -8.67 -29.25
N PHE A 4 -24.26 -9.69 -28.71
CA PHE A 4 -24.37 -9.99 -27.27
C PHE A 4 -23.01 -10.44 -26.72
N ASP A 5 -22.71 -9.99 -25.50
CA ASP A 5 -21.48 -10.21 -24.75
C ASP A 5 -20.25 -9.38 -25.12
N SER A 6 -20.43 -8.05 -25.09
CA SER A 6 -19.38 -7.17 -24.55
C SER A 6 -19.26 -7.43 -23.05
N LEU A 7 -18.45 -8.42 -22.67
CA LEU A 7 -17.89 -8.56 -21.32
C LEU A 7 -16.86 -7.43 -21.09
N ILE A 8 -17.35 -6.20 -21.11
CA ILE A 8 -16.64 -5.05 -20.58
C ILE A 8 -16.79 -5.13 -19.07
N THR A 9 -15.67 -5.46 -18.44
CA THR A 9 -15.15 -4.75 -17.27
C THR A 9 -16.10 -4.70 -16.07
N SER A 10 -15.95 -5.70 -15.21
CA SER A 10 -16.14 -5.50 -13.77
C SER A 10 -15.34 -6.55 -12.99
N CYS A 11 -14.02 -6.59 -13.22
CA CYS A 11 -13.15 -7.18 -12.21
C CYS A 11 -12.94 -6.11 -11.15
N ASN A 12 -13.94 -6.00 -10.27
CA ASN A 12 -13.93 -5.33 -8.98
C ASN A 12 -12.69 -4.44 -8.73
N ASP A 13 -12.80 -3.15 -9.02
CA ASP A 13 -12.21 -2.13 -8.17
C ASP A 13 -12.84 -2.31 -6.79
N VAL A 14 -12.38 -3.33 -6.07
CA VAL A 14 -12.41 -3.31 -4.62
C VAL A 14 -11.59 -2.08 -4.31
N ALA A 15 -12.28 -0.97 -4.06
CA ALA A 15 -11.74 0.17 -3.35
C ALA A 15 -11.31 -0.34 -1.98
N VAL A 16 -10.18 -1.04 -1.95
CA VAL A 16 -9.38 -1.24 -0.76
C VAL A 16 -9.15 0.20 -0.30
N PRO A 17 -9.43 0.51 0.99
CA PRO A 17 -9.34 1.87 1.51
C PRO A 17 -8.07 2.56 0.99
N ASP A 18 -8.12 3.89 0.82
CA ASP A 18 -7.12 4.78 0.18
C ASP A 18 -5.69 4.75 0.80
N ARG A 19 -5.26 3.62 1.37
CA ARG A 19 -3.87 3.30 1.69
C ARG A 19 -3.14 3.08 0.36
N ASN A 20 -2.21 3.99 0.10
CA ASN A 20 -1.30 3.89 -1.03
C ASN A 20 0.11 3.55 -0.53
N LEU A 21 0.80 2.68 -1.27
CA LEU A 21 2.19 2.33 -0.99
C LEU A 21 3.10 3.27 -1.78
N ARG A 22 3.71 4.24 -1.10
CA ARG A 22 4.59 5.23 -1.74
C ARG A 22 6.05 4.79 -1.67
N ILE A 23 6.67 4.65 -2.83
CA ILE A 23 8.10 4.31 -2.92
C ILE A 23 8.92 5.59 -2.72
N VAL A 24 9.71 5.67 -1.64
CA VAL A 24 10.61 6.79 -1.36
C VAL A 24 12.00 6.59 -1.92
N ARG A 25 12.44 5.34 -2.06
CA ARG A 25 13.83 5.04 -2.41
C ARG A 25 13.94 3.95 -3.44
N PHE A 26 14.78 4.20 -4.41
CA PHE A 26 15.22 3.25 -5.41
C PHE A 26 16.71 2.97 -5.22
N ILE A 27 17.12 1.73 -5.46
CA ILE A 27 18.52 1.31 -5.56
C ILE A 27 18.69 0.85 -7.01
N GLY A 28 19.32 1.67 -7.83
CA GLY A 28 19.31 1.50 -9.29
C GLY A 28 17.87 1.62 -9.83
N SER A 29 17.40 0.58 -10.53
CA SER A 29 16.03 0.49 -11.05
C SER A 29 15.05 -0.17 -10.06
N THR A 30 15.53 -0.65 -8.91
CA THR A 30 14.74 -1.47 -8.00
C THR A 30 14.18 -0.64 -6.85
N PRO A 31 12.87 -0.67 -6.59
CA PRO A 31 12.29 -0.02 -5.43
C PRO A 31 12.78 -0.70 -4.14
N SER A 32 13.45 0.06 -3.29
CA SER A 32 14.11 -0.43 -2.08
C SER A 32 13.37 -0.06 -0.80
N THR A 33 12.73 1.10 -0.77
CA THR A 33 11.98 1.52 0.42
C THR A 33 10.68 2.18 -0.01
N ALA A 34 9.60 1.75 0.62
CA ALA A 34 8.28 2.31 0.46
C ALA A 34 7.62 2.53 1.84
N TYR A 35 6.57 3.32 1.89
CA TYR A 35 5.80 3.57 3.10
C TYR A 35 4.30 3.54 2.78
N CYS A 36 3.50 3.09 3.73
CA CYS A 36 2.06 3.28 3.67
C CYS A 36 1.74 4.76 3.93
N ASP A 37 0.94 5.39 3.08
CA ASP A 37 0.58 6.81 3.25
C ASP A 37 -0.26 7.06 4.53
N VAL A 38 -1.02 6.05 4.96
CA VAL A 38 -1.95 6.14 6.10
C VAL A 38 -1.26 5.95 7.44
N CYS A 39 -0.59 4.81 7.66
CA CYS A 39 0.08 4.51 8.93
C CYS A 39 1.58 4.88 8.95
N ARG A 40 2.12 5.37 7.82
CA ARG A 40 3.57 5.67 7.64
C ARG A 40 4.49 4.49 7.94
N LEU A 41 3.98 3.27 7.92
CA LEU A 41 4.78 2.07 8.12
C LEU A 41 5.77 1.93 6.96
N ALA A 42 7.06 1.88 7.29
CA ALA A 42 8.13 1.78 6.31
C ALA A 42 8.37 0.31 5.93
N PHE A 43 8.12 -0.01 4.67
CA PHE A 43 8.44 -1.29 4.06
C PHE A 43 9.79 -1.20 3.36
N ARG A 44 10.69 -2.11 3.70
CA ARG A 44 12.00 -2.22 3.06
C ARG A 44 12.07 -3.51 2.30
N THR A 45 12.49 -3.41 1.06
CA THR A 45 12.80 -4.58 0.25
C THR A 45 14.06 -5.22 0.79
N ARG A 46 14.05 -6.54 0.92
CA ARG A 46 15.27 -7.28 1.29
C ARG A 46 16.33 -7.14 0.19
N GLN A 47 17.59 -7.08 0.60
CA GLN A 47 18.72 -6.89 -0.31
C GLN A 47 18.83 -8.02 -1.35
N GLU A 48 18.40 -9.24 -0.98
CA GLU A 48 18.28 -10.40 -1.88
C GLU A 48 17.33 -10.15 -3.07
N PHE A 49 16.29 -9.34 -2.88
CA PHE A 49 15.33 -8.98 -3.93
C PHE A 49 15.67 -7.66 -4.62
N LEU A 50 16.67 -6.91 -4.16
CA LEU A 50 17.09 -5.67 -4.84
C LEU A 50 17.71 -5.94 -6.22
N LEU A 51 18.15 -7.17 -6.46
CA LEU A 51 18.63 -7.65 -7.76
C LEU A 51 17.49 -7.77 -8.79
N ASP A 52 16.26 -7.99 -8.33
CA ASP A 52 15.06 -8.21 -9.15
C ASP A 52 13.99 -7.14 -8.83
N ALA A 53 13.91 -6.10 -9.64
CA ALA A 53 12.95 -4.99 -9.44
C ALA A 53 11.49 -5.46 -9.34
N ASP A 54 11.12 -6.50 -10.10
CA ASP A 54 9.77 -7.06 -10.10
C ASP A 54 9.47 -7.79 -8.78
N LYS A 55 10.40 -8.62 -8.29
CA LYS A 55 10.26 -9.30 -6.98
C LYS A 55 10.23 -8.30 -5.84
N ALA A 56 11.06 -7.25 -5.91
CA ALA A 56 11.06 -6.18 -4.93
C ALA A 56 9.69 -5.51 -4.81
N LYS A 57 9.09 -5.16 -5.96
CA LYS A 57 7.75 -4.58 -6.01
C LYS A 57 6.70 -5.56 -5.48
N GLN A 58 6.73 -6.82 -5.89
CA GLN A 58 5.80 -7.85 -5.40
C GLN A 58 5.93 -8.09 -3.89
N GLN A 59 7.15 -8.07 -3.35
CA GLN A 59 7.40 -8.24 -1.93
C GLN A 59 6.84 -7.06 -1.14
N LEU A 60 7.16 -5.83 -1.55
CA LEU A 60 6.62 -4.63 -0.92
C LEU A 60 5.08 -4.59 -0.98
N GLN A 61 4.51 -4.98 -2.12
CA GLN A 61 3.06 -5.00 -2.32
C GLN A 61 2.39 -6.14 -1.54
N SER A 62 3.05 -7.29 -1.39
CA SER A 62 2.57 -8.40 -0.53
C SER A 62 2.64 -8.03 0.94
N ASP A 63 3.72 -7.40 1.38
CA ASP A 63 3.86 -6.89 2.75
C ASP A 63 2.81 -5.80 3.03
N PHE A 64 2.59 -4.91 2.05
CA PHE A 64 1.52 -3.93 2.08
C PHE A 64 0.10 -4.55 2.03
N ASN A 65 -0.10 -5.70 1.42
CA ASN A 65 -1.41 -6.36 1.50
C ASN A 65 -1.61 -7.09 2.83
N LYS A 66 -0.53 -7.59 3.42
CA LYS A 66 -0.54 -8.30 4.70
C LYS A 66 -0.50 -7.38 5.91
N HIS A 67 0.01 -6.15 5.78
CA HIS A 67 0.09 -5.26 6.92
C HIS A 67 -1.30 -4.84 7.37
N GLU A 68 -1.52 -4.93 8.67
CA GLU A 68 -2.67 -4.31 9.31
C GLU A 68 -2.40 -2.82 9.38
N CYS A 69 -2.93 -2.09 8.39
CA CYS A 69 -2.88 -0.63 8.38
C CYS A 69 -3.72 -0.10 9.54
N ARG A 70 -3.05 0.13 10.67
CA ARG A 70 -3.62 0.76 11.86
C ARG A 70 -3.19 2.23 11.84
N PRO A 71 -3.98 3.16 11.27
CA PRO A 71 -3.75 4.58 11.51
C PRO A 71 -3.74 4.77 13.02
N GLU A 72 -2.73 5.44 13.57
CA GLU A 72 -2.78 5.80 14.99
C GLU A 72 -3.98 6.74 15.20
N GLU A 73 -5.13 6.18 15.58
CA GLU A 73 -6.31 6.92 16.05
C GLU A 73 -6.09 7.48 17.47
N GLY A 74 -4.88 8.00 17.75
CA GLY A 74 -4.38 8.22 19.10
C GLY A 74 -3.92 9.63 19.45
N ALA A 75 -4.07 10.63 18.56
CA ALA A 75 -3.66 12.02 18.88
C ALA A 75 -4.80 13.04 18.88
N VAL A 76 -6.06 12.64 18.66
CA VAL A 76 -7.20 13.57 18.68
C VAL A 76 -8.43 12.92 19.32
N LYS A 77 -8.28 12.30 20.49
CA LYS A 77 -9.43 11.92 21.32
C LYS A 77 -9.13 11.75 22.81
N ASP A 78 -8.10 12.43 23.31
CA ASP A 78 -7.86 12.60 24.75
C ASP A 78 -7.91 14.08 25.19
N ALA A 79 -7.96 15.03 24.24
CA ALA A 79 -8.08 16.47 24.54
C ALA A 79 -9.53 16.97 24.72
N LEU A 80 -10.51 16.08 24.71
CA LEU A 80 -11.94 16.40 24.84
C LEU A 80 -12.53 16.03 26.22
N ASP A 81 -11.70 15.70 27.21
CA ASP A 81 -12.10 15.46 28.61
C ASP A 81 -11.62 16.55 29.58
N HIS A 82 -11.29 17.77 29.09
CA HIS A 82 -10.80 18.85 29.95
C HIS A 82 -11.49 20.21 29.80
N ILE A 83 -12.68 20.23 29.20
CA ILE A 83 -13.53 21.43 29.25
C ILE A 83 -14.70 21.10 30.19
N ARG A 84 -14.42 21.29 31.48
CA ARG A 84 -15.42 21.34 32.56
C ARG A 84 -15.89 22.78 32.77
#